data_AF-A0A540X7Z0-F1
#
_entry.id   AF-A0A540X7Z0-F1
#
_cell.length_a   1.000
_cell.length_b   1.000
_cell.length_c   1.000
_cell.angle_alpha   90.00
_cell.angle_beta   90.00
_cell.angle_gamma   90.00
#
_symmetry.space_group_name_H-M   'P 1'
#
loop_
_entity.id
_entity.type
_entity.pdbx_description
1 polymer ?
#
loop_
_entity_poly.entity_id
_entity_poly.type
_entity_poly.pdbx_seq_one_letter_code
_entity_poly.pdbx_strand_id
1 'polypeptide(L)'
;AGLGWVDGTMEGVQLAGIANVTGGEALGFQLAAGGNLAFGGATGGQLAGIINYSERSFSGFQLAAVGNRSDADMHGLQLVGGVNMVENLTGAQIGVFNLAGSVTGAQVGIINVAGNVSGVQLGFINIADDVSVPIGLLSLVRKGRIAFEIWSDEVTPLSVGVKYGSRTVHVLASIGMKDLEGDSWRTVTSLGVGVHLPFGDSDRYYADIDLSIGGWQPKLFGEGTENNLYRLRGSVGWELKRRFALFGGVSLNAYKPPDDNPDKGMTWMPQWQTGRGPTGTRMWPGLFLGVRI
;
A
#
# COMPACT_ATOMS: atom_id res chain seq x y z
N ALA A 1 -7.98 -4.48 44.75
CA ALA A 1 -8.10 -5.24 43.48
C ALA A 1 -7.23 -4.55 42.44
N GLY A 2 -6.00 -5.03 42.24
CA GLY A 2 -5.02 -4.36 41.37
C GLY A 2 -4.36 -5.37 40.44
N LEU A 3 -3.82 -6.45 41.00
CA LEU A 3 -3.27 -7.55 40.25
C LEU A 3 -4.17 -8.79 40.37
N GLY A 4 -4.50 -9.41 39.24
CA GLY A 4 -5.06 -10.76 39.19
C GLY A 4 -3.94 -11.73 38.82
N TRP A 5 -3.74 -12.78 39.62
CA TRP A 5 -2.71 -13.80 39.38
C TRP A 5 -3.33 -15.19 39.36
N VAL A 6 -3.03 -15.97 38.34
CA VAL A 6 -3.34 -17.41 38.25
C VAL A 6 -2.05 -18.14 37.90
N ASP A 7 -1.60 -19.03 38.78
CA ASP A 7 -0.32 -19.73 38.58
C ASP A 7 -0.42 -20.79 37.46
N GLY A 8 -1.56 -21.49 37.39
CA GLY A 8 -1.85 -22.50 36.37
C GLY A 8 -2.67 -21.97 35.19
N THR A 9 -3.52 -22.83 34.65
CA THR A 9 -4.48 -22.48 33.59
C THR A 9 -5.58 -21.59 34.16
N MET A 10 -5.85 -20.48 33.47
CA MET A 10 -7.00 -19.62 33.75
C MET A 10 -8.13 -19.99 32.78
N GLU A 11 -9.30 -20.34 33.31
CA GLU A 11 -10.51 -20.58 32.51
C GLU A 11 -11.59 -19.57 32.87
N GLY A 12 -12.22 -18.98 31.84
CA GLY A 12 -13.34 -18.05 32.02
C GLY A 12 -12.94 -16.58 31.88
N VAL A 13 -13.16 -15.76 32.92
CA VAL A 13 -12.93 -14.31 32.88
C VAL A 13 -12.02 -13.86 34.03
N GLN A 14 -10.94 -13.16 33.69
CA GLN A 14 -10.03 -12.54 34.65
C GLN A 14 -10.11 -11.01 34.54
N LEU A 15 -10.50 -10.36 35.63
CA LEU A 15 -10.66 -8.90 35.70
C LEU A 15 -9.69 -8.33 36.74
N ALA A 16 -8.89 -7.34 36.36
CA ALA A 16 -7.98 -6.67 37.28
C ALA A 16 -7.91 -5.15 37.05
N GLY A 17 -7.67 -4.39 38.11
CA GLY A 17 -7.52 -2.94 38.02
C GLY A 17 -6.25 -2.49 37.32
N ILE A 18 -5.15 -3.25 37.45
CA ILE A 18 -3.83 -2.92 36.91
C ILE A 18 -3.40 -3.99 35.92
N ALA A 19 -3.26 -5.25 36.35
CA ALA A 19 -2.80 -6.31 35.44
C ALA A 19 -3.35 -7.69 35.78
N ASN A 20 -3.55 -8.49 34.73
CA ASN A 20 -3.80 -9.92 34.84
C ASN A 20 -2.54 -10.67 34.45
N VAL A 21 -2.19 -11.69 35.23
CA VAL A 21 -1.08 -12.59 34.97
C VAL A 21 -1.56 -14.03 35.06
N THR A 22 -1.22 -14.82 34.04
CA THR A 22 -1.47 -16.27 33.98
C THR A 22 -0.15 -16.97 33.68
N GLY A 23 0.31 -17.82 34.59
CA GLY A 23 1.53 -18.63 34.42
C GLY A 23 1.34 -19.75 33.40
N GLY A 24 0.15 -20.37 33.37
CA GLY A 24 -0.25 -21.35 32.37
C GLY A 24 -0.98 -20.76 31.16
N GLU A 25 -1.85 -21.56 30.55
CA GLU A 25 -2.70 -21.12 29.44
C GLU A 25 -3.86 -20.24 29.94
N ALA A 26 -4.19 -19.19 29.19
CA ALA A 26 -5.38 -18.37 29.43
C ALA A 26 -6.49 -18.74 28.43
N LEU A 27 -7.50 -19.48 28.90
CA LEU A 27 -8.67 -19.93 28.12
C LEU A 27 -9.90 -19.07 28.46
N GLY A 28 -10.08 -17.97 27.73
CA GLY A 28 -11.20 -17.05 27.93
C GLY A 28 -10.80 -15.59 27.78
N PHE A 29 -11.25 -14.74 28.69
CA PHE A 29 -11.09 -13.29 28.59
C PHE A 29 -10.25 -12.71 29.74
N GLN A 30 -9.24 -11.91 29.39
CA GLN A 30 -8.50 -11.09 30.35
C GLN A 30 -8.77 -9.60 30.08
N LEU A 31 -9.24 -8.87 31.09
CA LEU A 31 -9.46 -7.43 31.01
C LEU A 31 -8.73 -6.71 32.15
N ALA A 32 -7.87 -5.75 31.80
CA ALA A 32 -7.13 -4.95 32.77
C ALA A 32 -6.88 -3.52 32.27
N ALA A 33 -6.81 -2.54 33.18
CA ALA A 33 -6.52 -1.15 32.77
C ALA A 33 -5.04 -0.96 32.35
N GLY A 34 -4.12 -1.74 32.91
CA GLY A 34 -2.71 -1.76 32.52
C GLY A 34 -2.45 -2.81 31.45
N GLY A 35 -2.37 -4.09 31.84
CA GLY A 35 -2.03 -5.14 30.88
C GLY A 35 -2.40 -6.57 31.24
N ASN A 36 -2.41 -7.43 30.22
CA ASN A 36 -2.66 -8.86 30.35
C ASN A 36 -1.43 -9.65 29.90
N LEU A 37 -0.98 -10.59 30.73
CA LEU A 37 0.21 -11.41 30.54
C LEU A 37 -0.18 -12.89 30.60
N ALA A 38 0.09 -13.65 29.54
CA ALA A 38 -0.18 -15.09 29.47
C ALA A 38 1.06 -15.87 29.00
N PHE A 39 1.75 -16.51 29.94
CA PHE A 39 3.04 -17.17 29.68
C PHE A 39 2.90 -18.58 29.07
N GLY A 40 1.77 -19.26 29.27
CA GLY A 40 1.49 -20.54 28.63
C GLY A 40 0.88 -20.44 27.23
N GLY A 41 0.51 -19.24 26.77
CA GLY A 41 -0.34 -19.04 25.60
C GLY A 41 -1.75 -18.60 26.01
N ALA A 42 -2.59 -18.26 25.02
CA ALA A 42 -3.97 -17.89 25.31
C ALA A 42 -4.92 -18.20 24.15
N THR A 43 -6.15 -18.55 24.48
CA THR A 43 -7.27 -18.66 23.54
C THR A 43 -8.43 -17.83 24.05
N GLY A 44 -8.91 -16.87 23.25
CA GLY A 44 -10.03 -15.99 23.58
C GLY A 44 -9.71 -14.50 23.34
N GLY A 45 -9.81 -13.67 24.37
CA GLY A 45 -9.67 -12.22 24.25
C GLY A 45 -8.80 -11.58 25.33
N GLN A 46 -7.88 -10.72 24.93
CA GLN A 46 -7.12 -9.86 25.86
C GLN A 46 -7.43 -8.39 25.57
N LEU A 47 -7.99 -7.67 26.54
CA LEU A 47 -8.27 -6.24 26.45
C LEU A 47 -7.49 -5.50 27.53
N ALA A 48 -6.60 -4.61 27.12
CA ALA A 48 -5.75 -3.84 28.02
C ALA A 48 -5.79 -2.35 27.69
N GLY A 49 -5.61 -1.50 28.70
CA GLY A 49 -5.39 -0.08 28.45
C GLY A 49 -4.00 0.20 27.87
N ILE A 50 -2.99 -0.62 28.15
CA ILE A 50 -1.61 -0.40 27.70
C ILE A 50 -1.11 -1.56 26.83
N ILE A 51 -0.99 -2.77 27.38
CA ILE A 51 -0.31 -3.88 26.70
C ILE A 51 -0.98 -5.23 26.89
N ASN A 52 -1.01 -6.04 25.83
CA ASN A 52 -1.25 -7.48 25.92
C ASN A 52 -0.01 -8.25 25.48
N TYR A 53 0.32 -9.31 26.20
CA TYR A 53 1.45 -10.16 25.90
C TYR A 53 1.10 -11.63 26.07
N SER A 54 1.55 -12.43 25.11
CA SER A 54 1.59 -13.89 25.22
C SER A 54 2.95 -14.42 24.81
N GLU A 55 3.56 -15.26 25.66
CA GLU A 55 4.87 -15.85 25.36
C GLU A 55 4.77 -16.99 24.34
N ARG A 56 3.62 -17.65 24.26
CA ARG A 56 3.36 -18.73 23.31
C ARG A 56 2.25 -18.35 22.35
N SER A 57 1.70 -19.36 21.67
CA SER A 57 0.69 -19.15 20.66
C SER A 57 -0.57 -18.53 21.27
N PHE A 58 -1.12 -17.56 20.55
CA PHE A 58 -2.34 -16.86 20.88
C PHE A 58 -3.38 -17.11 19.80
N SER A 59 -4.62 -17.42 20.20
CA SER A 59 -5.76 -17.57 19.29
C SER A 59 -6.94 -16.71 19.73
N GLY A 60 -7.40 -15.79 18.87
CA GLY A 60 -8.53 -14.91 19.14
C GLY A 60 -8.21 -13.45 18.89
N PHE A 61 -8.50 -12.55 19.85
CA PHE A 61 -8.22 -11.12 19.68
C PHE A 61 -7.45 -10.46 20.83
N GLN A 62 -6.48 -9.60 20.48
CA GLN A 62 -5.78 -8.72 21.41
C GLN A 62 -6.11 -7.27 21.08
N LEU A 63 -6.54 -6.50 22.07
CA LEU A 63 -6.83 -5.06 21.95
C LEU A 63 -6.13 -4.27 23.04
N ALA A 64 -5.27 -3.32 22.65
CA ALA A 64 -4.55 -2.47 23.58
C ALA A 64 -4.33 -1.06 23.04
N ALA A 65 -4.10 -0.05 23.87
CA ALA A 65 -3.77 1.28 23.33
C ALA A 65 -2.34 1.35 22.77
N VAL A 66 -1.38 0.68 23.43
CA VAL A 66 0.05 0.83 23.09
C VAL A 66 0.59 -0.39 22.37
N GLY A 67 0.41 -1.60 22.90
CA GLY A 67 1.11 -2.76 22.34
C GLY A 67 0.39 -4.10 22.49
N ASN A 68 0.52 -4.93 21.46
CA ASN A 68 0.20 -6.35 21.53
C ASN A 68 1.42 -7.14 21.06
N ARG A 69 1.82 -8.16 21.81
CA ARG A 69 2.96 -9.01 21.47
C ARG A 69 2.61 -10.48 21.69
N SER A 70 2.95 -11.30 20.70
CA SER A 70 2.90 -12.75 20.80
C SER A 70 4.23 -13.33 20.30
N ASP A 71 4.96 -14.08 21.12
CA ASP A 71 6.33 -14.50 20.80
C ASP A 71 6.37 -15.78 19.93
N ALA A 72 5.22 -16.42 19.69
CA ALA A 72 5.06 -17.54 18.76
C ALA A 72 3.99 -17.23 17.70
N ASP A 73 2.99 -18.11 17.53
CA ASP A 73 1.96 -17.96 16.49
C ASP A 73 0.76 -17.18 17.00
N MET A 74 0.33 -16.16 16.25
CA MET A 74 -0.94 -15.45 16.46
C MET A 74 -1.96 -15.90 15.41
N HIS A 75 -3.09 -16.43 15.86
CA HIS A 75 -4.25 -16.72 15.01
C HIS A 75 -5.39 -15.76 15.38
N GLY A 76 -5.72 -14.82 14.50
CA GLY A 76 -6.83 -13.88 14.70
C GLY A 76 -6.43 -12.41 14.56
N LEU A 77 -6.88 -11.55 15.47
CA LEU A 77 -6.78 -10.09 15.32
C LEU A 77 -5.93 -9.44 16.42
N GLN A 78 -4.91 -8.67 16.05
CA GLN A 78 -4.26 -7.73 16.96
C GLN A 78 -4.61 -6.29 16.55
N LEU A 79 -5.22 -5.53 17.47
CA LEU A 79 -5.59 -4.13 17.26
C LEU A 79 -4.93 -3.26 18.33
N VAL A 80 -4.15 -2.26 17.89
CA VAL A 80 -3.51 -1.28 18.79
C VAL A 80 -3.51 0.14 18.24
N GLY A 81 -3.32 1.11 19.12
CA GLY A 81 -2.93 2.47 18.73
C GLY A 81 -1.42 2.63 18.48
N GLY A 82 -0.60 1.67 18.91
CA GLY A 82 0.86 1.70 18.77
C GLY A 82 1.41 0.55 17.92
N VAL A 83 1.99 -0.46 18.59
CA VAL A 83 2.80 -1.52 17.96
C VAL A 83 2.18 -2.91 18.12
N ASN A 84 1.98 -3.62 17.02
CA ASN A 84 1.77 -5.07 17.03
C ASN A 84 3.07 -5.79 16.68
N MET A 85 3.41 -6.84 17.41
CA MET A 85 4.59 -7.67 17.14
C MET A 85 4.26 -9.16 17.27
N VAL A 86 4.64 -9.94 16.28
CA VAL A 86 4.46 -11.40 16.27
C VAL A 86 5.52 -12.08 15.41
N GLU A 87 5.84 -13.34 15.66
CA GLU A 87 6.67 -14.12 14.74
C GLU A 87 5.84 -14.61 13.53
N ASN A 88 4.75 -15.34 13.75
CA ASN A 88 3.86 -15.81 12.69
C ASN A 88 2.41 -15.35 12.91
N LEU A 89 1.82 -14.68 11.93
CA LEU A 89 0.44 -14.24 11.96
C LEU A 89 -0.41 -15.01 10.95
N THR A 90 -1.52 -15.59 11.41
CA THR A 90 -2.66 -15.96 10.56
C THR A 90 -3.86 -15.12 10.95
N GLY A 91 -4.17 -14.08 10.17
CA GLY A 91 -5.25 -13.14 10.48
C GLY A 91 -4.90 -11.69 10.16
N ALA A 92 -5.12 -10.78 11.10
CA ALA A 92 -4.96 -9.34 10.87
C ALA A 92 -4.22 -8.60 12.00
N GLN A 93 -3.36 -7.67 11.61
CA GLN A 93 -2.74 -6.69 12.49
C GLN A 93 -3.17 -5.28 12.08
N ILE A 94 -3.68 -4.50 13.04
CA ILE A 94 -4.11 -3.12 12.85
C ILE A 94 -3.41 -2.27 13.91
N GLY A 95 -2.60 -1.30 13.48
CA GLY A 95 -1.83 -0.45 14.38
C GLY A 95 -0.98 0.58 13.66
N VAL A 96 -0.31 1.47 14.39
CA VAL A 96 0.61 2.43 13.75
C VAL A 96 1.81 1.68 13.16
N PHE A 97 2.35 0.73 13.91
CA PHE A 97 3.44 -0.15 13.50
C PHE A 97 3.01 -1.62 13.61
N ASN A 98 3.15 -2.37 12.53
CA ASN A 98 2.91 -3.81 12.51
C ASN A 98 4.21 -4.53 12.12
N LEU A 99 4.70 -5.41 13.00
CA LEU A 99 5.92 -6.19 12.79
C LEU A 99 5.59 -7.68 12.85
N ALA A 100 6.02 -8.41 11.82
CA ALA A 100 5.83 -9.84 11.73
C ALA A 100 7.05 -10.55 11.10
N GLY A 101 7.31 -11.81 11.45
CA GLY A 101 8.20 -12.67 10.66
C GLY A 101 7.50 -13.17 9.39
N SER A 102 6.32 -13.78 9.56
CA SER A 102 5.44 -14.22 8.47
C SER A 102 3.99 -13.81 8.70
N VAL A 103 3.26 -13.54 7.61
CA VAL A 103 1.85 -13.15 7.65
C VAL A 103 1.06 -13.91 6.60
N THR A 104 -0.01 -14.57 7.02
CA THR A 104 -1.11 -15.04 6.18
C THR A 104 -2.34 -14.23 6.52
N GLY A 105 -2.67 -13.23 5.70
CA GLY A 105 -3.77 -12.30 5.96
C GLY A 105 -3.42 -10.84 5.69
N ALA A 106 -3.65 -9.95 6.67
CA ALA A 106 -3.57 -8.51 6.45
C ALA A 106 -2.77 -7.75 7.53
N GLN A 107 -2.01 -6.74 7.11
CA GLN A 107 -1.45 -5.72 7.99
C GLN A 107 -1.96 -4.34 7.54
N VAL A 108 -2.52 -3.57 8.47
CA VAL A 108 -3.05 -2.22 8.22
C VAL A 108 -2.42 -1.25 9.21
N GLY A 109 -1.70 -0.25 8.71
CA GLY A 109 -0.99 0.67 9.58
C GLY A 109 -0.26 1.79 8.86
N ILE A 110 0.50 2.61 9.61
CA ILE A 110 1.37 3.60 8.97
C ILE A 110 2.59 2.89 8.40
N ILE A 111 3.19 2.00 9.20
CA ILE A 111 4.38 1.22 8.83
C ILE A 111 4.10 -0.27 9.05
N ASN A 112 4.22 -1.06 7.98
CA ASN A 112 4.11 -2.51 8.02
C ASN A 112 5.46 -3.14 7.64
N VAL A 113 5.96 -4.05 8.47
CA VAL A 113 7.21 -4.77 8.23
C VAL A 113 6.97 -6.26 8.40
N ALA A 114 7.32 -7.04 7.39
CA ALA A 114 7.24 -8.50 7.45
C ALA A 114 8.35 -9.19 6.64
N GLY A 115 8.65 -10.45 6.93
CA GLY A 115 9.45 -11.28 6.02
C GLY A 115 8.63 -11.67 4.80
N ASN A 116 7.70 -12.61 4.97
CA ASN A 116 6.83 -13.09 3.89
C ASN A 116 5.35 -12.83 4.21
N VAL A 117 4.61 -12.27 3.26
CA VAL A 117 3.19 -11.95 3.39
C VAL A 117 2.37 -12.59 2.29
N SER A 118 1.64 -13.65 2.64
CA SER A 118 0.57 -14.20 1.82
C SER A 118 -0.72 -13.41 2.08
N GLY A 119 -0.86 -12.26 1.41
CA GLY A 119 -2.00 -11.37 1.58
C GLY A 119 -1.67 -9.90 1.34
N VAL A 120 -2.24 -9.02 2.17
CA VAL A 120 -2.28 -7.57 1.93
C VAL A 120 -1.51 -6.80 3.00
N GLN A 121 -0.66 -5.86 2.58
CA GLN A 121 -0.16 -4.79 3.44
C GLN A 121 -0.75 -3.47 2.95
N LEU A 122 -1.42 -2.74 3.84
CA LEU A 122 -1.95 -1.41 3.59
C LEU A 122 -1.30 -0.42 4.54
N GLY A 123 -0.57 0.54 4.01
CA GLY A 123 0.05 1.58 4.83
C GLY A 123 0.80 2.64 4.07
N PHE A 124 1.38 3.61 4.78
CA PHE A 124 2.24 4.60 4.14
C PHE A 124 3.55 3.96 3.67
N ILE A 125 4.12 3.11 4.52
CA ILE A 125 5.36 2.38 4.26
C ILE A 125 5.12 0.89 4.48
N ASN A 126 5.39 0.10 3.45
CA ASN A 126 5.35 -1.36 3.50
C ASN A 126 6.73 -1.91 3.17
N ILE A 127 7.27 -2.78 4.03
CA ILE A 127 8.57 -3.42 3.84
C ILE A 127 8.37 -4.93 3.96
N ALA A 128 8.73 -5.65 2.90
CA ALA A 128 8.67 -7.11 2.90
C ALA A 128 9.80 -7.77 2.09
N ASP A 129 10.16 -9.00 2.44
CA ASP A 129 10.94 -9.83 1.52
C ASP A 129 10.07 -10.32 0.36
N ASP A 130 8.84 -10.77 0.65
CA ASP A 130 7.83 -11.13 -0.34
C ASP A 130 6.42 -10.77 0.15
N VAL A 131 5.56 -10.30 -0.74
CA VAL A 131 4.19 -9.89 -0.42
C VAL A 131 3.31 -9.96 -1.65
N SER A 132 2.06 -10.43 -1.50
CA SER A 132 1.12 -10.52 -2.63
C SER A 132 0.62 -9.13 -3.06
N VAL A 133 0.17 -8.30 -2.12
CA VAL A 133 -0.42 -6.99 -2.41
C VAL A 133 0.05 -5.92 -1.40
N PRO A 134 1.07 -5.12 -1.75
CA PRO A 134 1.54 -4.01 -0.93
C PRO A 134 1.01 -2.67 -1.44
N ILE A 135 -0.04 -2.15 -0.81
CA ILE A 135 -0.63 -0.85 -1.15
C ILE A 135 -0.08 0.20 -0.20
N GLY A 136 0.69 1.14 -0.75
CA GLY A 136 1.25 2.24 0.03
C GLY A 136 2.00 3.25 -0.81
N LEU A 137 2.34 4.38 -0.18
CA LEU A 137 3.16 5.41 -0.83
C LEU A 137 4.56 4.88 -1.12
N LEU A 138 5.12 4.09 -0.20
CA LEU A 138 6.41 3.45 -0.33
C LEU A 138 6.29 1.95 0.00
N SER A 139 6.24 1.12 -1.04
CA SER A 139 6.20 -0.34 -0.93
C SER A 139 7.52 -0.98 -1.38
N LEU A 140 8.39 -1.30 -0.43
CA LEU A 140 9.70 -1.92 -0.68
C LEU A 140 9.62 -3.44 -0.53
N VAL A 141 9.70 -4.15 -1.65
CA VAL A 141 9.61 -5.63 -1.68
C VAL A 141 10.89 -6.22 -2.26
N ARG A 142 11.67 -6.95 -1.46
CA ARG A 142 13.00 -7.46 -1.87
C ARG A 142 12.94 -8.43 -3.04
N LYS A 143 12.03 -9.42 -3.01
CA LYS A 143 11.78 -10.39 -4.10
C LYS A 143 10.75 -9.90 -5.11
N GLY A 144 10.39 -8.63 -5.01
CA GLY A 144 9.46 -7.94 -5.89
C GLY A 144 10.09 -7.56 -7.22
N ARG A 145 9.50 -6.56 -7.87
CA ARG A 145 9.94 -6.08 -9.17
C ARG A 145 10.21 -4.59 -9.10
N ILE A 146 11.24 -4.17 -9.84
CA ILE A 146 11.55 -2.79 -10.13
C ILE A 146 11.78 -2.73 -11.63
N ALA A 147 11.05 -1.85 -12.31
CA ALA A 147 11.12 -1.65 -13.74
C ALA A 147 11.18 -0.16 -14.05
N PHE A 148 12.13 0.22 -14.90
CA PHE A 148 12.23 1.58 -15.41
C PHE A 148 11.53 1.65 -16.76
N GLU A 149 10.67 2.65 -16.94
CA GLU A 149 9.91 2.84 -18.17
C GLU A 149 10.21 4.19 -18.78
N ILE A 150 10.37 4.19 -20.10
CA ILE A 150 10.43 5.41 -20.91
C ILE A 150 9.33 5.28 -21.95
N TRP A 151 8.45 6.27 -22.04
CA TRP A 151 7.34 6.24 -23.00
C TRP A 151 7.00 7.63 -23.53
N SER A 152 6.19 7.63 -24.57
CA SER A 152 5.61 8.82 -25.19
C SER A 152 4.10 8.65 -25.23
N ASP A 153 3.37 9.74 -24.98
CA ASP A 153 1.90 9.77 -25.03
C ASP A 153 1.37 11.13 -25.52
N GLU A 154 0.05 11.26 -25.62
CA GLU A 154 -0.59 12.48 -26.13
C GLU A 154 -0.45 13.71 -25.22
N VAL A 155 -0.10 13.49 -23.94
CA VAL A 155 0.09 14.56 -22.95
C VAL A 155 1.54 15.02 -22.96
N THR A 156 2.46 14.07 -22.96
CA THR A 156 3.91 14.26 -22.82
C THR A 156 4.68 13.52 -23.93
N PRO A 157 5.42 14.24 -24.80
CA PRO A 157 6.28 13.62 -25.80
C PRO A 157 7.34 12.69 -25.20
N LEU A 158 7.78 12.96 -23.97
CA LEU A 158 8.73 12.12 -23.26
C LEU A 158 8.34 12.01 -21.79
N SER A 159 8.19 10.78 -21.32
CA SER A 159 7.98 10.42 -19.93
C SER A 159 8.98 9.36 -19.48
N VAL A 160 9.42 9.49 -18.23
CA VAL A 160 10.23 8.50 -17.53
C VAL A 160 9.53 8.13 -16.23
N GLY A 161 9.59 6.86 -15.86
CA GLY A 161 8.95 6.40 -14.65
C GLY A 161 9.57 5.14 -14.09
N VAL A 162 9.20 4.85 -12.86
CA VAL A 162 9.57 3.62 -12.16
C VAL A 162 8.29 2.93 -11.70
N LYS A 163 8.23 1.63 -11.97
CA LYS A 163 7.25 0.71 -11.39
C LYS A 163 7.95 -0.16 -10.37
N TYR A 164 7.50 -0.14 -9.13
CA TYR A 164 8.12 -0.94 -8.08
C TYR A 164 7.08 -1.54 -7.13
N GLY A 165 7.36 -2.71 -6.57
CA GLY A 165 6.44 -3.39 -5.64
C GLY A 165 6.51 -4.90 -5.78
N SER A 166 5.39 -5.58 -5.57
CA SER A 166 5.30 -7.03 -5.66
C SER A 166 5.34 -7.56 -7.11
N ARG A 167 5.23 -8.88 -7.26
CA ARG A 167 5.10 -9.54 -8.57
C ARG A 167 3.77 -9.26 -9.27
N THR A 168 2.74 -8.87 -8.54
CA THR A 168 1.39 -8.64 -9.06
C THR A 168 1.01 -7.16 -9.00
N VAL A 169 1.15 -6.53 -7.84
CA VAL A 169 0.79 -5.13 -7.60
C VAL A 169 2.04 -4.26 -7.49
N HIS A 170 2.03 -3.11 -8.15
CA HIS A 170 3.12 -2.15 -8.14
C HIS A 170 2.63 -0.73 -7.92
N VAL A 171 3.51 0.11 -7.39
CA VAL A 171 3.41 1.57 -7.39
C VAL A 171 4.10 2.08 -8.64
N LEU A 172 3.47 3.06 -9.29
CA LEU A 172 4.00 3.79 -10.42
C LEU A 172 4.32 5.22 -9.97
N ALA A 173 5.56 5.67 -10.17
CA ALA A 173 5.92 7.08 -10.05
C ALA A 173 6.52 7.55 -11.38
N SER A 174 6.11 8.73 -11.85
CA SER A 174 6.61 9.22 -13.14
C SER A 174 6.72 10.72 -13.24
N ILE A 175 7.58 11.13 -14.15
CA ILE A 175 7.75 12.52 -14.59
C ILE A 175 7.81 12.55 -16.12
N GLY A 176 7.06 13.45 -16.72
CA GLY A 176 7.07 13.70 -18.15
C GLY A 176 7.25 15.17 -18.48
N MET A 177 7.79 15.44 -19.66
CA MET A 177 8.05 16.79 -20.15
C MET A 177 7.08 17.11 -21.27
N LYS A 178 6.61 18.36 -21.29
CA LYS A 178 5.76 18.90 -22.36
C LYS A 178 6.22 20.31 -22.71
N ASP A 179 6.40 20.57 -23.99
CA ASP A 179 6.72 21.91 -24.50
C ASP A 179 5.48 22.81 -24.50
N LEU A 180 5.67 24.08 -24.16
CA LEU A 180 4.71 25.15 -24.37
C LEU A 180 5.10 26.01 -25.58
N GLU A 181 4.10 26.62 -26.21
CA GLU A 181 4.34 27.74 -27.12
C GLU A 181 5.09 28.86 -26.39
N GLY A 182 6.23 29.30 -26.93
CA GLY A 182 7.03 30.40 -26.39
C GLY A 182 8.24 30.03 -25.52
N ASP A 183 8.94 28.92 -25.82
CA ASP A 183 10.24 28.55 -25.21
C ASP A 183 10.20 28.17 -23.72
N SER A 184 9.04 27.70 -23.22
CA SER A 184 8.89 27.20 -21.85
C SER A 184 8.47 25.73 -21.83
N TRP A 185 8.94 24.98 -20.83
CA TRP A 185 8.58 23.57 -20.61
C TRP A 185 7.76 23.43 -19.32
N ARG A 186 6.87 22.43 -19.29
CA ARG A 186 6.17 22.00 -18.08
C ARG A 186 6.51 20.56 -17.78
N THR A 187 6.61 20.24 -16.50
CA THR A 187 6.74 18.86 -16.02
C THR A 187 5.40 18.34 -15.54
N VAL A 188 5.00 17.17 -16.02
CA VAL A 188 3.86 16.42 -15.53
C VAL A 188 4.39 15.36 -14.57
N THR A 189 4.00 15.41 -13.30
CA THR A 189 4.35 14.38 -12.33
C THR A 189 3.13 13.54 -12.00
N SER A 190 3.31 12.24 -11.77
CA SER A 190 2.22 11.37 -11.34
C SER A 190 2.68 10.28 -10.38
N LEU A 191 1.74 9.87 -9.53
CA LEU A 191 1.85 8.73 -8.65
C LEU A 191 0.62 7.84 -8.85
N GLY A 192 0.80 6.53 -8.86
CA GLY A 192 -0.26 5.58 -9.13
C GLY A 192 0.00 4.19 -8.59
N VAL A 193 -1.00 3.34 -8.76
CA VAL A 193 -0.95 1.92 -8.44
C VAL A 193 -1.42 1.12 -9.66
N GLY A 194 -0.84 -0.05 -9.86
CA GLY A 194 -1.18 -0.90 -10.98
C GLY A 194 -1.07 -2.38 -10.68
N VAL A 195 -1.75 -3.15 -11.50
CA VAL A 195 -1.71 -4.62 -11.50
C VAL A 195 -1.01 -5.08 -12.76
N HIS A 196 -0.11 -6.04 -12.60
CA HIS A 196 0.61 -6.71 -13.67
C HIS A 196 0.17 -8.16 -13.76
N LEU A 197 -0.14 -8.56 -14.97
CA LEU A 197 -0.68 -9.87 -15.30
C LEU A 197 0.22 -10.49 -16.38
N PRO A 198 1.23 -11.31 -16.01
CA PRO A 198 2.01 -12.03 -16.99
C PRO A 198 1.16 -13.14 -17.62
N PHE A 199 1.35 -13.39 -18.91
CA PHE A 199 0.65 -14.45 -19.63
C PHE A 199 1.48 -15.04 -20.76
N GLY A 200 1.07 -16.23 -21.21
CA GLY A 200 1.78 -17.02 -22.21
C GLY A 200 2.94 -17.81 -21.64
N ASP A 201 3.52 -18.67 -22.47
CA ASP A 201 4.62 -19.53 -22.05
C ASP A 201 5.88 -18.67 -21.80
N SER A 202 6.50 -18.87 -20.63
CA SER A 202 7.72 -18.15 -20.19
C SER A 202 7.56 -16.67 -19.79
N ASP A 203 6.35 -16.20 -19.46
CA ASP A 203 6.07 -14.83 -18.99
C ASP A 203 6.56 -13.70 -19.92
N ARG A 204 6.74 -13.99 -21.21
CA ARG A 204 7.24 -13.01 -22.20
C ARG A 204 6.22 -11.94 -22.57
N TYR A 205 4.95 -12.18 -22.28
CA TYR A 205 3.88 -11.22 -22.51
C TYR A 205 3.25 -10.85 -21.19
N TYR A 206 2.81 -9.60 -21.09
CA TYR A 206 2.10 -9.13 -19.91
C TYR A 206 1.07 -8.09 -20.26
N ALA A 207 0.07 -7.96 -19.38
CA ALA A 207 -0.86 -6.85 -19.38
C ALA A 207 -0.70 -6.07 -18.08
N ASP A 208 -0.65 -4.74 -18.18
CA ASP A 208 -0.70 -3.86 -17.01
C ASP A 208 -1.97 -3.02 -17.04
N ILE A 209 -2.60 -2.85 -15.87
CA ILE A 209 -3.66 -1.87 -15.64
C ILE A 209 -3.20 -0.93 -14.53
N ASP A 210 -3.04 0.35 -14.84
CA ASP A 210 -2.52 1.37 -13.93
C ASP A 210 -3.55 2.47 -13.70
N LEU A 211 -3.74 2.89 -12.45
CA LEU A 211 -4.47 4.10 -12.07
C LEU A 211 -3.49 5.09 -11.45
N SER A 212 -3.46 6.32 -11.95
CA SER A 212 -2.56 7.36 -11.46
C SER A 212 -3.25 8.71 -11.31
N ILE A 213 -2.73 9.50 -10.37
CA ILE A 213 -3.08 10.90 -10.13
C ILE A 213 -1.81 11.74 -10.28
N GLY A 214 -1.94 12.93 -10.82
CA GLY A 214 -0.83 13.82 -11.05
C GLY A 214 -1.27 15.23 -11.43
N GLY A 215 -0.33 16.00 -11.93
CA GLY A 215 -0.57 17.36 -12.42
C GLY A 215 0.68 17.89 -13.09
N TRP A 216 0.56 19.03 -13.76
CA TRP A 216 1.70 19.73 -14.33
C TRP A 216 2.17 20.86 -13.42
N GLN A 217 3.47 21.14 -13.49
CA GLN A 217 4.09 22.31 -12.87
C GLN A 217 5.00 23.01 -13.88
N PRO A 218 5.05 24.36 -13.85
CA PRO A 218 5.91 25.12 -14.76
C PRO A 218 7.40 25.04 -14.40
N LYS A 219 7.72 24.61 -13.17
CA LYS A 219 9.09 24.34 -12.70
C LYS A 219 9.08 23.07 -11.85
N LEU A 220 10.20 22.34 -11.84
CA LEU A 220 10.40 21.18 -10.97
C LEU A 220 10.28 21.50 -9.47
N PHE A 221 10.62 22.74 -9.09
CA PHE A 221 10.55 23.23 -7.72
C PHE A 221 9.92 24.64 -7.72
N GLY A 222 8.83 24.84 -6.97
CA GLY A 222 8.13 26.12 -6.86
C GLY A 222 6.69 25.97 -6.37
N GLU A 223 5.99 27.10 -6.19
CA GLU A 223 4.54 27.08 -5.96
C GLU A 223 3.84 26.41 -7.16
N GLY A 224 3.08 25.37 -6.88
CA GLY A 224 2.41 24.57 -7.89
C GLY A 224 1.17 25.28 -8.43
N THR A 225 0.86 25.04 -9.70
CA THR A 225 -0.44 25.42 -10.26
C THR A 225 -1.47 24.39 -9.84
N GLU A 226 -2.60 24.80 -9.27
CA GLU A 226 -3.67 23.87 -8.89
C GLU A 226 -4.29 23.23 -10.14
N ASN A 227 -3.91 21.99 -10.43
CA ASN A 227 -4.48 21.19 -11.50
C ASN A 227 -4.39 19.70 -11.14
N ASN A 228 -5.32 18.91 -11.67
CA ASN A 228 -5.36 17.48 -11.39
C ASN A 228 -5.54 16.69 -12.68
N LEU A 229 -4.65 15.74 -12.93
CA LEU A 229 -4.70 14.79 -14.03
C LEU A 229 -4.85 13.37 -13.47
N TYR A 230 -6.01 12.78 -13.66
CA TYR A 230 -6.28 11.38 -13.36
C TYR A 230 -6.12 10.55 -14.64
N ARG A 231 -5.41 9.42 -14.57
CA ARG A 231 -5.16 8.57 -15.73
C ARG A 231 -5.41 7.11 -15.37
N LEU A 232 -6.28 6.47 -16.13
CA LEU A 232 -6.43 5.02 -16.17
C LEU A 232 -5.72 4.52 -17.44
N ARG A 233 -4.75 3.62 -17.31
CA ARG A 233 -3.99 3.05 -18.44
C ARG A 233 -4.17 1.55 -18.48
N GLY A 234 -4.38 1.02 -19.68
CA GLY A 234 -4.27 -0.40 -19.99
C GLY A 234 -3.18 -0.60 -21.03
N SER A 235 -2.22 -1.49 -20.79
CA SER A 235 -1.13 -1.78 -21.73
C SER A 235 -0.87 -3.26 -21.88
N VAL A 236 -0.30 -3.60 -23.02
CA VAL A 236 0.31 -4.89 -23.29
C VAL A 236 1.79 -4.70 -23.53
N GLY A 237 2.58 -5.61 -23.00
CA GLY A 237 4.03 -5.62 -23.18
C GLY A 237 4.54 -6.95 -23.71
N TRP A 238 5.65 -6.87 -24.41
CA TRP A 238 6.38 -7.98 -24.98
C TRP A 238 7.85 -7.87 -24.55
N GLU A 239 8.34 -8.87 -23.82
CA GLU A 239 9.75 -8.99 -23.41
C GLU A 239 10.58 -9.61 -24.55
N LEU A 240 11.37 -8.78 -25.24
CA LEU A 240 12.21 -9.21 -26.37
C LEU A 240 13.49 -9.89 -25.87
N LYS A 241 14.03 -9.40 -24.76
CA LYS A 241 15.21 -9.93 -24.09
C LYS A 241 15.01 -9.81 -22.58
N ARG A 242 15.75 -10.60 -21.81
CA ARG A 242 15.76 -10.52 -20.35
C ARG A 242 16.00 -9.05 -19.92
N ARG A 243 15.03 -8.45 -19.21
CA ARG A 243 15.06 -7.04 -18.76
C ARG A 243 14.95 -6.00 -19.89
N PHE A 244 14.35 -6.35 -21.02
CA PHE A 244 14.03 -5.39 -22.07
C PHE A 244 12.70 -5.74 -22.74
N ALA A 245 11.71 -4.89 -22.57
CA ALA A 245 10.39 -5.07 -23.15
C ALA A 245 9.92 -3.83 -23.92
N LEU A 246 9.19 -4.06 -25.01
CA LEU A 246 8.38 -3.04 -25.66
C LEU A 246 6.97 -3.12 -25.10
N PHE A 247 6.34 -1.97 -24.86
CA PHE A 247 4.95 -1.94 -24.43
C PHE A 247 4.19 -0.82 -25.14
N GLY A 248 2.88 -1.01 -25.23
CA GLY A 248 1.97 -0.02 -25.79
C GLY A 248 0.56 -0.23 -25.25
N GLY A 249 -0.24 0.83 -25.26
CA GLY A 249 -1.53 0.80 -24.62
C GLY A 249 -2.43 1.98 -24.92
N VAL A 250 -3.59 1.93 -24.27
CA VAL A 250 -4.62 2.96 -24.31
C VAL A 250 -4.75 3.59 -22.92
N SER A 251 -5.08 4.88 -22.88
CA SER A 251 -5.39 5.56 -21.62
C SER A 251 -6.73 6.29 -21.70
N LEU A 252 -7.37 6.42 -20.55
CA LEU A 252 -8.46 7.35 -20.33
C LEU A 252 -7.97 8.40 -19.34
N ASN A 253 -8.02 9.66 -19.73
CA ASN A 253 -7.55 10.77 -18.92
C ASN A 253 -8.73 11.63 -18.49
N ALA A 254 -8.69 12.14 -17.27
CA ALA A 254 -9.60 13.15 -16.75
C ALA A 254 -8.78 14.28 -16.12
N TYR A 255 -8.97 15.49 -16.60
CA TYR A 255 -8.15 16.63 -16.24
C TYR A 255 -9.00 17.80 -15.76
N LYS A 256 -8.71 18.27 -14.56
CA LYS A 256 -9.24 19.50 -14.02
C LYS A 256 -8.19 20.61 -14.21
N PRO A 257 -8.44 21.59 -15.10
CA PRO A 257 -7.52 22.70 -15.32
C PRO A 257 -7.51 23.68 -14.13
N PRO A 258 -6.50 24.57 -14.07
CA PRO A 258 -6.50 25.72 -13.16
C PRO A 258 -7.69 26.65 -13.37
N ASP A 259 -8.08 27.37 -12.31
CA ASP A 259 -9.23 28.29 -12.38
C ASP A 259 -8.96 29.55 -13.22
N ASP A 260 -7.69 29.96 -13.32
CA ASP A 260 -7.23 31.16 -14.04
C ASP A 260 -6.85 30.90 -15.50
N ASN A 261 -6.61 29.64 -15.88
CA ASN A 261 -6.21 29.25 -17.23
C ASN A 261 -6.88 27.93 -17.66
N PRO A 262 -7.71 27.94 -18.73
CA PRO A 262 -8.38 26.74 -19.21
C PRO A 262 -7.41 25.67 -19.76
N ASP A 263 -6.15 26.01 -20.01
CA ASP A 263 -5.04 25.12 -20.40
C ASP A 263 -5.35 24.19 -21.58
N LYS A 264 -5.83 24.77 -22.68
CA LYS A 264 -6.36 24.02 -23.84
C LYS A 264 -5.31 23.11 -24.51
N GLY A 265 -4.02 23.42 -24.38
CA GLY A 265 -2.91 22.69 -25.01
C GLY A 265 -2.52 21.35 -24.36
N MET A 266 -3.23 20.90 -23.32
CA MET A 266 -2.87 19.69 -22.57
C MET A 266 -2.82 18.41 -23.43
N THR A 267 -3.70 18.28 -24.42
CA THR A 267 -3.69 17.17 -25.39
C THR A 267 -4.17 17.66 -26.75
N TRP A 268 -3.72 16.99 -27.80
CA TRP A 268 -4.20 17.14 -29.17
C TRP A 268 -5.36 16.19 -29.51
N MET A 269 -5.71 15.26 -28.61
CA MET A 269 -6.82 14.33 -28.79
C MET A 269 -8.18 15.03 -28.65
N PRO A 270 -9.26 14.49 -29.27
CA PRO A 270 -10.62 14.97 -29.05
C PRO A 270 -11.02 14.90 -27.57
N GLN A 271 -11.59 15.99 -27.05
CA GLN A 271 -11.93 16.15 -25.62
C GLN A 271 -13.44 16.22 -25.42
N TRP A 272 -13.93 15.68 -24.32
CA TRP A 272 -15.29 15.87 -23.83
C TRP A 272 -15.22 16.56 -22.48
N GLN A 273 -16.16 17.47 -22.21
CA GLN A 273 -16.18 18.21 -20.96
C GLN A 273 -17.39 17.81 -20.11
N THR A 274 -17.15 17.57 -18.82
CA THR A 274 -18.18 17.45 -17.81
C THR A 274 -18.15 18.69 -16.89
N GLY A 275 -19.32 19.26 -16.61
CA GLY A 275 -19.45 20.53 -15.88
C GLY A 275 -19.52 21.77 -16.79
N ARG A 276 -20.00 22.89 -16.23
CA ARG A 276 -20.20 24.17 -16.96
C ARG A 276 -18.99 25.10 -16.78
N GLY A 277 -18.67 25.86 -17.82
CA GLY A 277 -17.63 26.90 -17.79
C GLY A 277 -16.23 26.42 -18.22
N PRO A 278 -15.23 27.33 -18.25
CA PRO A 278 -13.87 27.04 -18.73
C PRO A 278 -13.06 26.11 -17.81
N THR A 279 -13.54 25.85 -16.59
CA THR A 279 -12.90 25.01 -15.56
C THR A 279 -13.52 23.62 -15.44
N GLY A 280 -14.41 23.24 -16.37
CA GLY A 280 -14.99 21.90 -16.41
C GLY A 280 -13.93 20.81 -16.55
N THR A 281 -14.24 19.61 -16.04
CA THR A 281 -13.32 18.47 -16.15
C THR A 281 -13.31 17.99 -17.59
N ARG A 282 -12.13 17.98 -18.21
CA ARG A 282 -11.92 17.54 -19.59
C ARG A 282 -11.45 16.11 -19.61
N MET A 283 -12.03 15.29 -20.47
CA MET A 283 -11.74 13.88 -20.60
C MET A 283 -11.37 13.55 -22.04
N TRP A 284 -10.41 12.65 -22.24
CA TRP A 284 -10.02 12.20 -23.57
C TRP A 284 -9.42 10.78 -23.52
N PRO A 285 -9.57 10.01 -24.61
CA PRO A 285 -8.80 8.81 -24.83
C PRO A 285 -7.36 9.16 -25.25
N GLY A 286 -6.42 8.30 -24.92
CA GLY A 286 -5.01 8.45 -25.23
C GLY A 286 -4.38 7.15 -25.72
N LEU A 287 -3.21 7.29 -26.32
CA LEU A 287 -2.38 6.19 -26.80
C LEU A 287 -0.96 6.44 -26.33
N PHE A 288 -0.29 5.37 -25.91
CA PHE A 288 1.09 5.46 -25.48
C PHE A 288 1.89 4.24 -25.93
N LEU A 289 3.19 4.47 -26.12
CA LEU A 289 4.16 3.45 -26.48
C LEU A 289 5.48 3.72 -25.79
N GLY A 290 6.19 2.66 -25.42
CA GLY A 290 7.42 2.80 -24.65
C GLY A 290 8.26 1.55 -24.57
N VAL A 291 9.37 1.70 -23.85
CA VAL A 291 10.34 0.65 -23.54
C VAL A 291 10.44 0.51 -22.04
N ARG A 292 10.59 -0.72 -21.57
CA ARG A 292 10.83 -1.08 -20.18
C ARG A 292 12.20 -1.74 -20.05
N ILE A 293 12.95 -1.38 -19.00
CA ILE A 293 14.27 -1.91 -18.64
C ILE A 293 14.26 -2.39 -17.18
#